data_AF-A0A2D6FNS6-F1
#
_entry.id   AF-A0A2D6FNS6-F1
#
_cell.length_a   1.000
_cell.length_b   1.000
_cell.length_c   1.000
_cell.angle_alpha   90.00
_cell.angle_beta   90.00
_cell.angle_gamma   90.00
#
_symmetry.space_group_name_H-M   'P 1'
#
loop_
_entity.id
_entity.type
_entity.pdbx_description
1 polymer ?
#
loop_
_entity_poly.entity_id
_entity_poly.type
_entity_poly.pdbx_seq_one_letter_code
_entity_poly.pdbx_strand_id
1 'polypeptide(L)'
;MRKLTKTEYNKGITLVTLVALEHYRDDRLNVGGFLRACLANDFVAAACLADKNNAHNLPEIARWIHNKMPADAWGSYERVDRWLAGLDEKGGEE
;
A
#
# COMPACT_ATOMS: atom_id res chain seq x y z
N MET A 1 4.86 -21.21 13.11
CA MET A 1 4.05 -20.00 13.39
C MET A 1 4.96 -18.92 13.94
N ARG A 2 5.33 -17.91 13.14
CA ARG A 2 6.09 -16.75 13.65
C ARG A 2 5.09 -15.81 14.32
N LYS A 3 5.13 -15.75 15.65
CA LYS A 3 4.40 -14.74 16.42
C LYS A 3 5.06 -13.40 16.12
N LEU A 4 4.38 -12.52 15.38
CA LEU A 4 4.81 -11.14 15.20
C LEU A 4 4.49 -10.40 16.50
N THR A 5 5.45 -10.40 17.43
CA THR A 5 5.40 -9.60 18.64
C THR A 5 5.54 -8.14 18.25
N LYS A 6 4.57 -7.32 18.64
CA LYS A 6 4.46 -5.85 18.86
C LYS A 6 5.71 -4.92 18.77
N THR A 7 6.77 -5.25 18.03
CA THR A 7 8.09 -4.59 18.05
C THR A 7 8.85 -4.76 16.73
N GLU A 8 8.16 -4.72 15.60
CA GLU A 8 8.77 -4.35 14.31
C GLU A 8 8.23 -2.97 13.92
N TYR A 9 8.61 -1.96 14.70
CA TYR A 9 8.52 -0.56 14.30
C TYR A 9 9.43 -0.43 13.06
N ASN A 10 8.85 -0.62 11.87
CA ASN A 10 9.58 -0.55 10.60
C ASN A 10 10.20 0.84 10.53
N LYS A 11 11.53 0.93 10.60
CA LYS A 11 12.35 2.12 10.91
C LYS A 11 12.19 3.36 9.99
N GLY A 12 11.16 3.44 9.16
CA GLY A 12 10.91 4.59 8.30
C GLY A 12 9.44 4.98 8.20
N ILE A 13 8.55 4.03 7.92
CA ILE A 13 7.13 4.35 7.63
C ILE A 13 6.44 4.92 8.87
N THR A 14 5.77 6.06 8.72
CA THR A 14 4.97 6.63 9.82
C THR A 14 3.81 5.70 10.18
N LEU A 15 3.39 5.70 11.45
CA LEU A 15 2.29 4.85 11.91
C LEU A 15 1.01 5.09 11.11
N VAL A 16 0.70 6.35 10.80
CA VAL A 16 -0.50 6.73 10.02
C VAL A 16 -0.44 6.14 8.61
N THR A 17 0.70 6.26 7.93
CA THR A 17 0.88 5.70 6.58
C THR A 17 0.76 4.17 6.59
N LEU A 18 1.33 3.51 7.60
CA LEU A 18 1.25 2.05 7.74
C LEU A 18 -0.17 1.56 7.98
N VAL A 19 -0.90 2.20 8.91
CA VAL A 19 -2.30 1.86 9.22
C VAL A 19 -3.18 2.02 7.98
N ALA A 20 -2.99 3.08 7.21
CA ALA A 20 -3.73 3.28 5.96
C ALA A 20 -3.44 2.18 4.93
N LEU A 21 -2.18 1.75 4.81
CA LEU A 21 -1.79 0.64 3.93
C LEU A 21 -2.35 -0.71 4.39
N GLU A 22 -2.44 -0.95 5.70
CA GLU A 22 -3.05 -2.16 6.26
C GLU A 22 -4.57 -2.18 6.01
N HIS A 23 -5.27 -1.07 6.22
CA HIS A 23 -6.69 -0.96 5.88
C HIS A 23 -6.97 -1.11 4.37
N TYR A 24 -6.08 -0.60 3.51
CA TYR A 24 -6.16 -0.85 2.07
C TYR A 24 -6.06 -2.34 1.74
N ARG A 25 -5.12 -3.04 2.39
CA ARG A 25 -4.86 -4.47 2.19
C ARG A 25 -6.00 -5.35 2.71
N ASP A 26 -6.43 -5.11 3.95
CA ASP A 26 -7.27 -6.04 4.69
C ASP A 26 -8.75 -5.73 4.50
N ASP A 27 -9.10 -4.44 4.42
CA ASP A 27 -10.49 -3.97 4.42
C ASP A 27 -10.89 -3.32 3.08
N ARG A 28 -9.99 -3.28 2.08
CA ARG A 28 -10.19 -2.60 0.78
C ARG A 28 -10.63 -1.14 0.92
N LEU A 29 -10.18 -0.47 1.98
CA LEU A 29 -10.51 0.93 2.21
C LEU A 29 -9.69 1.85 1.30
N ASN A 30 -10.35 2.89 0.79
CA ASN A 30 -9.70 3.87 -0.07
C ASN A 30 -8.61 4.65 0.68
N VAL A 31 -7.57 5.06 -0.04
CA VAL A 31 -6.40 5.77 0.50
C VAL A 31 -6.25 7.15 -0.13
N GLY A 32 -5.47 8.02 0.52
CA GLY A 32 -5.12 9.32 -0.02
C GLY A 32 -4.28 9.23 -1.30
N GLY A 33 -4.24 10.31 -2.07
CA GLY A 33 -3.57 10.36 -3.38
C GLY A 33 -2.09 9.94 -3.36
N PHE A 34 -1.35 10.29 -2.30
CA PHE A 34 0.04 9.85 -2.13
C PHE A 34 0.18 8.31 -2.12
N LEU A 35 -0.60 7.63 -1.27
CA LEU A 35 -0.56 6.17 -1.17
C LEU A 35 -1.13 5.51 -2.43
N ARG A 36 -2.16 6.11 -3.05
CA ARG A 36 -2.69 5.64 -4.33
C ARG A 36 -1.62 5.66 -5.42
N ALA A 37 -0.82 6.71 -5.51
CA ALA A 37 0.31 6.80 -6.44
C ALA A 37 1.41 5.76 -6.10
N CYS A 38 1.74 5.56 -4.83
CA CYS A 38 2.69 4.53 -4.40
C CYS A 38 2.23 3.12 -4.82
N LEU A 39 0.96 2.80 -4.56
CA LEU A 39 0.35 1.52 -4.93
C LEU A 39 0.27 1.35 -6.44
N ALA A 40 0.02 2.43 -7.19
CA ALA A 40 0.01 2.41 -8.65
C ALA A 40 1.41 2.36 -9.30
N ASN A 41 2.48 2.26 -8.51
CA ASN A 41 3.87 2.28 -8.98
C ASN A 41 4.25 3.57 -9.75
N ASP A 42 3.59 4.67 -9.43
CA ASP A 42 3.83 5.99 -10.01
C ASP A 42 4.72 6.81 -9.07
N PHE A 43 6.04 6.59 -9.19
CA PHE A 43 7.02 7.24 -8.31
C PHE A 43 7.09 8.76 -8.49
N VAL A 44 6.78 9.26 -9.69
CA VAL A 44 6.80 10.71 -9.97
C VAL A 44 5.64 11.38 -9.23
N ALA A 45 4.42 10.87 -9.38
CA ALA A 45 3.28 11.40 -8.64
C ALA A 45 3.45 11.21 -7.13
N ALA A 46 3.94 10.05 -6.68
CA ALA A 46 4.18 9.79 -5.26
C ALA A 46 5.18 10.79 -4.66
N ALA A 47 6.29 11.09 -5.36
CA ALA A 47 7.29 12.05 -4.90
C ALA A 47 6.72 13.49 -4.84
N CYS A 48 5.87 13.88 -5.79
CA CYS A 48 5.23 15.20 -5.80
C CYS A 48 4.16 15.37 -4.71
N LEU A 49 3.47 14.29 -4.33
CA LEU A 49 2.39 14.30 -3.34
C LEU A 49 2.89 14.04 -1.90
N ALA A 50 4.12 13.57 -1.74
CA ALA A 50 4.66 13.22 -0.45
C ALA A 50 4.93 14.44 0.43
N ASP A 51 4.55 14.36 1.70
CA ASP A 51 5.11 15.23 2.72
C ASP A 51 6.58 14.87 3.01
N LYS A 52 7.26 15.70 3.80
CA LYS A 52 8.69 15.54 4.12
C LYS A 52 9.03 14.16 4.71
N ASN A 53 8.17 13.61 5.57
CA ASN A 53 8.42 12.32 6.19
C ASN A 53 8.18 11.20 5.18
N ASN A 54 7.06 11.25 4.45
CA ASN A 54 6.72 10.23 3.46
C ASN A 54 7.71 10.22 2.28
N ALA A 55 8.26 11.37 1.87
CA ALA A 55 9.29 11.47 0.84
C ALA A 55 10.58 10.77 1.28
N HIS A 56 11.01 10.99 2.52
CA HIS A 56 12.18 10.30 3.08
C HIS A 56 11.98 8.78 3.15
N ASN A 57 10.74 8.34 3.38
CA ASN A 57 10.38 6.95 3.60
C ASN A 57 9.85 6.23 2.35
N LEU A 58 9.87 6.89 1.19
CA LEU A 58 9.33 6.33 -0.05
C LEU A 58 9.92 4.95 -0.41
N PRO A 59 11.25 4.71 -0.28
CA PRO A 59 11.82 3.39 -0.54
C PRO A 59 11.30 2.31 0.42
N GLU A 60 11.08 2.66 1.68
CA GLU A 60 10.55 1.75 2.70
C GLU A 60 9.07 1.42 2.46
N ILE A 61 8.29 2.42 2.02
CA ILE A 61 6.90 2.23 1.60
C ILE A 61 6.84 1.28 0.40
N ALA A 62 7.64 1.51 -0.63
CA ALA A 62 7.70 0.64 -1.81
C ALA A 62 8.09 -0.80 -1.44
N ARG A 63 9.09 -0.97 -0.56
CA ARG A 63 9.50 -2.29 -0.04
C ARG A 63 8.38 -2.99 0.73
N TRP A 64 7.62 -2.25 1.52
CA TRP A 64 6.48 -2.80 2.24
C TRP A 64 5.39 -3.25 1.27
N ILE A 65 5.02 -2.42 0.29
CA ILE A 65 4.03 -2.76 -0.75
C ILE A 65 4.42 -4.05 -1.47
N HIS A 66 5.64 -4.11 -2.00
CA HIS A 66 6.15 -5.28 -2.71
C HIS A 66 6.10 -6.56 -1.88
N ASN A 67 6.42 -6.48 -0.59
CA ASN A 67 6.55 -7.66 0.27
C ASN A 67 5.26 -8.07 0.98
N LYS A 68 4.26 -7.18 1.08
CA LYS A 68 3.06 -7.39 1.91
C LYS A 68 1.75 -7.33 1.12
N MET A 69 1.71 -6.71 -0.06
CA MET A 69 0.49 -6.65 -0.86
C MET A 69 0.26 -7.92 -1.69
N PRO A 70 -1.00 -8.37 -1.80
CA PRO A 70 -1.41 -9.29 -2.86
C PRO A 70 -1.01 -8.72 -4.22
N ALA A 71 -0.61 -9.58 -5.15
CA ALA A 71 -0.12 -9.13 -6.45
C ALA A 71 -1.12 -8.19 -7.15
N ASP A 72 -2.42 -8.49 -7.09
CA ASP A 72 -3.49 -7.75 -7.77
C ASP A 72 -3.92 -6.45 -7.09
N ALA A 73 -3.40 -6.19 -5.89
CA ALA A 73 -3.72 -4.99 -5.13
C ALA A 73 -2.84 -3.78 -5.49
N TRP A 74 -1.88 -3.91 -6.42
CA TRP A 74 -0.95 -2.82 -6.72
C TRP A 74 -0.27 -2.99 -8.09
N GLY A 75 0.47 -1.98 -8.54
CA GLY A 75 1.29 -1.99 -9.75
C GLY A 75 0.80 -1.08 -10.87
N SER A 76 -0.50 -0.73 -10.88
CA SER A 76 -1.07 0.30 -11.75
C SER A 76 -2.34 0.88 -11.12
N TYR A 77 -2.80 2.04 -11.60
CA TYR A 77 -4.05 2.64 -11.10
C TYR A 77 -5.25 1.72 -11.35
N GLU A 78 -5.28 1.03 -12.49
CA GLU A 78 -6.36 0.09 -12.84
C GLU A 78 -6.41 -1.09 -11.87
N ARG A 79 -5.26 -1.64 -11.47
CA ARG A 79 -5.20 -2.72 -10.47
C ARG A 79 -5.67 -2.23 -9.11
N VAL A 80 -5.24 -1.03 -8.71
CA VAL A 80 -5.68 -0.41 -7.46
C VAL A 80 -7.20 -0.20 -7.45
N ASP A 81 -7.77 0.30 -8.54
CA ASP A 81 -9.21 0.56 -8.66
C ASP A 81 -10.01 -0.75 -8.70
N ARG A 82 -9.53 -1.78 -9.41
CA ARG A 82 -10.12 -3.13 -9.38
C ARG A 82 -10.08 -3.74 -7.99
N TRP A 83 -8.96 -3.60 -7.28
CA TRP A 83 -8.82 -4.08 -5.91
C TRP A 83 -9.84 -3.42 -4.98
N LEU A 84 -9.97 -2.09 -5.04
CA LEU A 84 -10.97 -1.34 -4.26
C LEU A 84 -12.41 -1.72 -4.62
N ALA A 85 -12.66 -2.08 -5.88
CA ALA A 85 -13.97 -2.55 -6.34
C ALA A 85 -14.28 -4.01 -5.97
N GLY A 86 -13.34 -4.74 -5.36
CA GLY A 86 -13.50 -6.16 -5.05
C GLY A 86 -13.43 -7.07 -6.28
N LEU A 87 -12.85 -6.61 -7.39
CA LEU A 87 -12.78 -7.31 -8.68
C LEU A 87 -11.43 -8.03 -8.88
N ASP A 88 -11.01 -8.81 -7.88
CA ASP A 88 -9.83 -9.65 -7.99
C ASP A 88 -10.11 -10.93 -8.80
N GLU A 89 -9.07 -11.48 -9.43
CA GLU A 89 -9.20 -12.60 -10.37
C GLU A 89 -9.69 -13.91 -9.73
N LYS A 90 -9.88 -13.92 -8.39
CA LYS A 90 -10.35 -15.07 -7.61
C LYS A 90 -11.83 -15.01 -7.22
N GLY A 91 -12.54 -13.92 -7.52
CA GLY A 91 -13.98 -13.78 -7.24
C GLY A 91 -14.92 -14.35 -8.33
N GLY A 92 -14.39 -15.09 -9.31
CA GLY A 92 -15.15 -15.70 -10.41
C GLY A 92 -15.60 -17.15 -10.18
N GLU A 93 -15.49 -17.66 -8.95
CA GLU A 93 -15.94 -19.00 -8.56
C GLU A 93 -16.79 -18.93 -7.28
N GLU A 94 -17.98 -18.32 -7.34
CA GLU A 94 -19.12 -18.63 -6.45
C GLU A 94 -20.44 -18.57 -7.22
#